data_AF-A0A0M3JC34-F1
#
_entry.id   AF-A0A0M3JC34-F1
#
_cell.length_a   1.000
_cell.length_b   1.000
_cell.length_c   1.000
_cell.angle_alpha   90.00
_cell.angle_beta   90.00
_cell.angle_gamma   90.00
#
_symmetry.space_group_name_H-M   'P 1'
#
loop_
_entity.id
_entity.type
_entity.pdbx_description
1 polymer ?
#
loop_
_entity_poly.entity_id
_entity_poly.type
_entity_poly.pdbx_seq_one_letter_code
_entity_poly.pdbx_strand_id
1 'polypeptide(L)'
;MSTITRKIIATTKAPAAIGPYSQAVLVDHTLYISGSLGLVPETGQFPSESVKAQTEQSLKNIGAILEAAGSSYDNGIHCKFYLKL
;
A
#
# COMPACT_ATOMS: atom_id res chain seq x y z
N MET A 1 31.32 2.95 8.08
CA MET A 1 30.24 1.97 7.76
C MET A 1 29.03 2.78 7.33
N SER A 2 28.51 2.56 6.13
CA SER A 2 27.32 3.27 5.66
C SER A 2 26.09 2.74 6.43
N THR A 3 25.41 3.60 7.17
CA THR A 3 24.21 3.22 7.94
C THR A 3 23.00 3.21 7.02
N ILE A 4 22.36 2.05 6.88
CA ILE A 4 21.08 1.96 6.16
C ILE A 4 19.97 2.46 7.10
N THR A 5 19.24 3.49 6.66
CA THR A 5 18.09 4.00 7.41
C THR A 5 16.83 3.28 6.98
N ARG A 6 16.14 2.65 7.94
CA ARG A 6 14.82 2.04 7.76
C ARG A 6 13.75 2.99 8.30
N LYS A 7 12.79 3.36 7.45
CA LYS A 7 11.63 4.17 7.82
C LYS A 7 10.34 3.38 7.64
N ILE A 8 9.53 3.33 8.70
CA ILE A 8 8.18 2.77 8.62
C ILE A 8 7.24 3.82 8.06
N ILE A 9 6.45 3.43 7.06
CA ILE A 9 5.44 4.29 6.45
C ILE A 9 4.08 3.84 6.96
N ALA A 10 3.34 4.80 7.50
CA ALA A 10 1.98 4.64 7.98
C ALA A 10 1.15 5.88 7.60
N THR A 11 -0.08 5.66 7.15
CA THR A 11 -1.04 6.70 6.76
C THR A 11 -2.45 6.29 7.14
N THR A 12 -3.26 7.27 7.52
CA THR A 12 -4.69 7.09 7.79
C THR A 12 -5.54 7.04 6.51
N LYS A 13 -4.94 7.41 5.36
CA LYS A 13 -5.59 7.38 4.04
C LYS A 13 -5.58 6.00 3.37
N ALA A 14 -4.96 5.01 4.00
CA ALA A 14 -4.95 3.62 3.57
C ALA A 14 -5.39 2.72 4.74
N PRO A 15 -5.93 1.52 4.46
CA PRO A 15 -6.35 0.58 5.49
C PRO A 15 -5.24 0.31 6.50
N ALA A 16 -5.59 0.33 7.79
CA ALA A 16 -4.66 0.01 8.85
C ALA A 16 -4.11 -1.42 8.69
N ALA A 17 -2.89 -1.65 9.17
CA ALA A 17 -2.36 -2.99 9.24
C ALA A 17 -3.15 -3.81 10.26
N ILE A 18 -3.77 -4.92 9.81
CA ILE A 18 -4.64 -5.78 10.64
C ILE A 18 -3.80 -6.86 11.37
N GLY A 19 -2.48 -6.82 11.26
CA GLY A 19 -1.56 -7.79 11.86
C GLY A 19 -0.15 -7.21 12.11
N PRO A 20 0.84 -8.05 12.45
CA PRO A 20 2.21 -7.62 12.78
C PRO A 20 3.01 -7.26 11.51
N TYR A 21 2.50 -6.33 10.71
CA TYR A 21 3.14 -5.82 9.50
C TYR A 21 2.98 -4.29 9.40
N SER A 22 3.83 -3.65 8.61
CA SER A 22 3.72 -2.22 8.29
C SER A 22 3.06 -2.03 6.93
N GLN A 23 2.31 -0.94 6.73
CA GLN A 23 1.73 -0.62 5.42
C GLN A 23 2.82 -0.55 4.34
N ALA A 24 3.93 0.12 4.64
CA ALA A 24 5.15 0.00 3.86
C ALA A 24 6.41 0.25 4.72
N VAL A 25 7.55 -0.19 4.18
CA VAL A 25 8.88 0.03 4.76
C VAL A 25 9.78 0.60 3.68
N LEU A 26 10.30 1.80 3.92
CA LEU A 26 11.33 2.41 3.09
C LEU A 26 12.70 2.02 3.65
N VAL A 27 13.51 1.38 2.81
CA VAL A 27 14.90 1.05 3.14
C VAL A 27 15.75 1.69 2.07
N ASP A 28 16.54 2.69 2.48
CA ASP A 28 17.37 3.47 1.56
C ASP A 28 16.52 4.09 0.43
N HIS A 29 16.64 3.60 -0.81
CA HIS A 29 15.88 4.10 -1.97
C HIS A 29 14.73 3.17 -2.40
N THR A 30 14.52 2.03 -1.74
CA THR A 30 13.51 1.05 -2.13
C THR A 30 12.35 1.03 -1.14
N LEU A 31 11.14 1.26 -1.64
CA LEU A 31 9.91 1.18 -0.88
C LEU A 31 9.25 -0.20 -1.04
N TYR A 32 9.16 -0.94 0.07
CA TYR A 32 8.45 -2.21 0.12
C TYR A 32 7.04 -1.98 0.66
N ILE A 33 6.03 -2.17 -0.18
CA ILE A 33 4.63 -2.00 0.18
C ILE A 33 4.03 -3.38 0.50
N SER A 34 3.32 -3.48 1.62
CA SER A 34 2.58 -4.70 1.96
C SER A 34 1.40 -4.92 1.02
N GLY A 35 0.85 -6.13 1.01
CA GLY A 35 -0.37 -6.43 0.25
C GLY A 35 -1.50 -5.46 0.62
N SER A 36 -1.98 -4.70 -0.36
CA SER A 36 -3.07 -3.75 -0.19
C SER A 36 -4.38 -4.37 -0.66
N LEU A 37 -5.29 -4.62 0.27
CA LEU A 37 -6.65 -5.05 -0.07
C LEU A 37 -7.45 -3.85 -0.58
N GLY A 38 -8.45 -4.11 -1.44
CA GLY A 38 -9.39 -3.13 -1.95
C GLY A 38 -10.42 -2.66 -0.91
N LEU A 39 -10.00 -2.47 0.34
CA LEU A 39 -10.85 -1.99 1.42
C LEU A 39 -10.91 -0.47 1.42
N VAL A 40 -12.09 0.09 1.67
CA VAL A 40 -12.25 1.51 1.93
C VAL A 40 -11.67 1.81 3.32
N PRO A 41 -10.70 2.74 3.46
CA PRO A 41 -10.00 2.97 4.73
C PRO A 41 -10.94 3.45 5.85
N GLU A 42 -12.01 4.17 5.50
CA GLU A 42 -12.99 4.73 6.44
C GLU A 42 -13.91 3.65 7.04
N THR A 43 -14.31 2.66 6.24
CA THR A 43 -15.29 1.65 6.64
C THR A 43 -14.65 0.30 6.96
N GLY A 44 -13.45 0.04 6.46
CA GLY A 44 -12.80 -1.27 6.51
C GLY A 44 -13.51 -2.34 5.66
N GLN A 45 -14.38 -1.95 4.74
CA GLN A 45 -15.18 -2.86 3.90
C GLN A 45 -14.81 -2.72 2.42
N PHE A 46 -15.16 -3.73 1.62
CA PHE A 46 -15.01 -3.65 0.16
C PHE A 46 -16.02 -2.67 -0.44
N PRO A 47 -15.64 -1.90 -1.48
CA PRO A 47 -16.55 -0.97 -2.14
C PRO A 47 -17.64 -1.69 -2.93
N SER A 48 -17.38 -2.92 -3.39
CA SER A 48 -18.36 -3.83 -4.00
C SER A 48 -17.78 -5.24 -4.14
N GLU A 49 -18.62 -6.20 -4.56
CA GLU A 49 -18.21 -7.56 -4.96
C GLU A 49 -17.48 -7.60 -6.32
N SER A 50 -17.40 -6.48 -7.05
CA SER A 50 -16.70 -6.43 -8.34
C SER A 50 -15.18 -6.38 -8.15
N VAL A 51 -14.47 -7.30 -8.81
CA VAL A 51 -13.00 -7.30 -8.88
C VAL A 51 -12.44 -5.97 -9.39
N LYS A 52 -13.13 -5.30 -10.32
CA LYS A 52 -12.69 -4.01 -10.87
C LYS A 52 -12.70 -2.94 -9.78
N ALA A 53 -13.81 -2.82 -9.05
CA ALA A 53 -13.92 -1.83 -7.98
C ALA A 53 -12.93 -2.09 -6.83
N GLN A 54 -12.73 -3.36 -6.45
CA GLN A 54 -11.73 -3.72 -5.45
C GLN A 54 -10.30 -3.43 -5.92
N THR A 55 -10.00 -3.66 -7.20
CA THR A 55 -8.68 -3.35 -7.79
C THR A 55 -8.43 -1.84 -7.80
N GLU A 56 -9.41 -1.05 -8.24
CA GLU A 56 -9.32 0.42 -8.21
C GLU A 56 -9.10 0.94 -6.79
N GLN A 57 -9.81 0.39 -5.80
CA GLN A 57 -9.62 0.78 -4.40
C GLN A 57 -8.25 0.35 -3.85
N SER A 58 -7.78 -0.85 -4.20
CA SER A 58 -6.46 -1.35 -3.81
C SER A 58 -5.36 -0.44 -4.34
N LEU A 59 -5.47 -0.02 -5.61
CA LEU A 59 -4.57 0.95 -6.22
C LEU A 59 -4.62 2.29 -5.49
N LYS A 60 -5.81 2.87 -5.26
CA LYS A 60 -5.94 4.12 -4.47
C LYS A 60 -5.25 4.05 -3.11
N ASN A 61 -5.39 2.92 -2.40
CA ASN A 61 -4.73 2.68 -1.12
C ASN A 61 -3.20 2.63 -1.27
N ILE A 62 -2.67 2.00 -2.33
CA ILE A 62 -1.23 2.01 -2.65
C ILE A 62 -0.75 3.44 -2.94
N GLY A 63 -1.52 4.22 -3.70
CA GLY A 63 -1.24 5.64 -3.97
C GLY A 63 -1.11 6.45 -2.68
N ALA A 64 -2.03 6.28 -1.74
CA ALA A 64 -1.96 6.95 -0.45
C ALA A 64 -0.70 6.58 0.36
N ILE A 65 -0.23 5.33 0.25
CA ILE A 65 1.03 4.87 0.88
C ILE A 65 2.25 5.47 0.15
N LEU A 66 2.23 5.54 -1.18
CA LEU A 66 3.26 6.19 -1.98
C LEU A 66 3.40 7.67 -1.62
N GLU A 67 2.28 8.40 -1.55
CA GLU A 67 2.25 9.81 -1.13
C GLU A 67 2.82 10.00 0.28
N ALA A 68 2.47 9.13 1.23
CA ALA A 68 3.00 9.17 2.59
C ALA A 68 4.51 8.89 2.66
N ALA A 69 5.05 8.17 1.67
CA ALA A 69 6.48 7.95 1.51
C ALA A 69 7.20 9.07 0.72
N GLY A 70 6.47 10.03 0.15
CA GLY A 70 7.01 11.07 -0.73
C GLY A 70 7.28 10.59 -2.17
N SER A 71 6.56 9.57 -2.63
CA SER A 71 6.67 8.93 -3.95
C SER A 71 5.38 9.11 -4.75
N SER A 72 5.41 8.79 -6.04
CA SER A 72 4.22 8.68 -6.92
C SER A 72 4.24 7.35 -7.69
N TYR A 73 3.21 7.14 -8.53
CA TYR A 73 3.15 6.01 -9.47
C TYR A 73 4.15 6.12 -10.63
N ASP A 74 4.75 7.29 -10.83
CA ASP A 74 5.69 7.54 -11.94
C ASP A 74 7.06 6.90 -11.69
N ASN A 75 7.33 6.50 -10.44
CA ASN A 75 8.54 5.77 -10.09
C ASN A 75 8.49 4.33 -10.63
N GLY A 76 9.66 3.70 -10.77
CA GLY A 76 9.75 2.30 -11.19
C GLY A 76 9.03 1.38 -10.19
N ILE A 77 7.82 0.94 -10.53
CA ILE A 77 6.99 0.07 -9.70
C ILE A 77 6.99 -1.37 -10.22
N HIS A 78 7.07 -2.32 -9.28
CA HIS A 78 6.77 -3.73 -9.55
C HIS A 78 5.59 -4.13 -8.66
N CYS A 79 4.49 -4.54 -9.28
CA CYS A 79 3.26 -4.94 -8.60
C CYS A 79 2.92 -6.40 -8.90
N LYS A 80 2.53 -7.15 -7.86
CA LYS A 80 1.99 -8.51 -7.98
C LYS A 80 0.53 -8.50 -7.55
N PHE A 81 -0.34 -8.97 -8.44
CA PHE A 81 -1.77 -9.07 -8.16
C PHE A 81 -2.12 -10.52 -7.82
N TYR A 82 -2.75 -10.72 -6.67
CA TYR A 82 -3.30 -12.00 -6.25
C TYR A 82 -4.81 -11.97 -6.44
N LEU A 83 -5.30 -12.73 -7.42
CA LEU A 83 -6.72 -12.82 -7.75
C LEU A 83 -7.28 -14.11 -7.17
N LYS A 84 -8.44 -14.02 -6.54
CA LYS A 84 -9.24 -15.19 -6.18
C LYS A 84 -10.15 -15.51 -7.37
N LEU A 85 -9.97 -16.71 -7.92
CA LEU A 85 -10.81 -17.27 -8.98
C LEU A 85 -12.04 -17.97 -8.38
#